data_AF-T1C2H3-F1
#
_entry.id   AF-T1C2H3-F1
#
_cell.length_a   1.000
_cell.length_b   1.000
_cell.length_c   1.000
_cell.angle_alpha   90.00
_cell.angle_beta   90.00
_cell.angle_gamma   90.00
#
_symmetry.space_group_name_H-M   'P 1'
#
loop_
_entity.id
_entity.type
_entity.pdbx_description
1 polymer ?
#
loop_
_entity_poly.entity_id
_entity_poly.type
_entity_poly.pdbx_seq_one_letter_code
_entity_poly.pdbx_strand_id
1 'polypeptide(L)'
;VADVFSAIAVLSPNQIANLRQALARKLLSVSFGAGVDSTAMLVALHEADLKPDVITFADTGGEKPETLNHVEAMCAVLKSWGWPTINVCRKSPLASTGYHDLYGNCFANQTLPSLAFGMKSCSIKWKQIPQDQFLKGVTSGPNAGPPHPLWARALAAGERIVKLIGYDCGRADLRRSKNLKTA
;
A
#
# COMPACT_ATOMS: atom_id res chain seq x y z
N VAL A 1 -37.64 2.34 -11.30
CA VAL A 1 -36.46 2.84 -12.04
C VAL A 1 -35.23 2.32 -11.32
N ALA A 2 -34.92 1.04 -11.54
CA ALA A 2 -33.87 0.33 -10.84
C ALA A 2 -33.12 -0.51 -11.87
N ASP A 3 -32.55 0.15 -12.88
CA ASP A 3 -31.57 -0.45 -13.80
C ASP A 3 -30.97 0.62 -14.74
N VAL A 4 -30.16 1.55 -14.22
CA VAL A 4 -29.50 2.58 -15.07
C VAL A 4 -27.99 2.66 -14.85
N PHE A 5 -27.43 1.74 -14.06
CA PHE A 5 -25.98 1.52 -14.04
C PHE A 5 -25.74 0.02 -14.14
N SER A 6 -25.95 -0.52 -15.34
CA SER A 6 -25.15 -1.69 -15.75
C SER A 6 -23.70 -1.27 -15.55
N ALA A 7 -23.05 -1.79 -14.50
CA ALA A 7 -21.68 -1.47 -14.21
C ALA A 7 -20.86 -1.87 -15.44
N ILE A 8 -20.30 -0.87 -16.13
CA ILE A 8 -19.35 -1.14 -17.20
C ILE A 8 -18.21 -1.90 -16.54
N ALA A 9 -18.11 -3.20 -16.83
CA ALA A 9 -17.01 -4.02 -16.35
C ALA A 9 -15.70 -3.41 -16.86
N VAL A 10 -14.83 -3.00 -15.95
CA VAL A 10 -13.53 -2.42 -16.26
C VAL A 10 -12.60 -3.50 -16.81
N LEU A 11 -12.71 -4.73 -16.29
CA LEU A 11 -11.94 -5.88 -16.71
C LEU A 11 -12.72 -6.82 -17.63
N SER A 12 -12.03 -7.31 -18.67
CA SER A 12 -12.52 -8.42 -19.47
C SER A 12 -12.52 -9.74 -18.67
N PRO A 13 -13.33 -10.74 -19.06
CA PRO A 13 -13.35 -12.06 -18.41
C PRO A 13 -11.96 -12.71 -18.34
N ASN A 14 -11.13 -12.53 -19.37
CA ASN A 14 -9.77 -13.07 -19.40
C ASN A 14 -8.85 -12.37 -18.39
N GLN A 15 -8.98 -11.05 -18.22
CA GLN A 15 -8.22 -10.32 -17.19
C GLN A 15 -8.62 -10.76 -15.79
N ILE A 16 -9.90 -10.96 -15.53
CA ILE A 16 -10.41 -11.51 -14.26
C ILE A 16 -9.83 -12.90 -14.00
N ALA A 17 -9.89 -13.80 -15.00
CA ALA A 17 -9.36 -15.14 -14.89
C ALA A 17 -7.85 -15.15 -14.57
N ASN A 18 -7.07 -14.31 -15.26
CA ASN A 18 -5.62 -14.19 -15.03
C ASN A 18 -5.30 -13.66 -13.62
N LEU A 19 -6.03 -12.64 -13.15
CA LEU A 19 -5.85 -12.11 -11.78
C LEU A 19 -6.17 -13.18 -10.74
N ARG A 20 -7.29 -13.90 -10.89
CA ARG A 20 -7.68 -14.98 -9.98
C ARG A 20 -6.66 -16.11 -9.98
N GLN A 21 -6.17 -16.53 -11.15
CA GLN A 21 -5.13 -17.54 -11.26
C GLN A 21 -3.86 -17.15 -10.50
N ALA A 22 -3.47 -15.87 -10.58
CA ALA A 22 -2.29 -15.36 -9.91
C ALA A 22 -2.47 -15.23 -8.37
N LEU A 23 -3.67 -14.86 -7.89
CA LEU A 23 -3.84 -14.33 -6.53
C LEU A 23 -4.84 -15.07 -5.62
N ALA A 24 -5.81 -15.84 -6.14
CA ALA A 24 -6.96 -16.33 -5.36
C ALA A 24 -6.65 -17.21 -4.13
N ARG A 25 -5.44 -17.77 -4.06
CA ARG A 25 -4.97 -18.63 -2.94
C ARG A 25 -3.76 -18.04 -2.22
N LYS A 26 -3.61 -16.72 -2.27
CA LYS A 26 -2.49 -15.99 -1.66
C LYS A 26 -3.02 -15.11 -0.56
N LEU A 27 -2.18 -14.89 0.45
CA LEU A 27 -2.38 -13.83 1.42
C LEU A 27 -2.00 -12.50 0.77
N LEU A 28 -2.91 -11.54 0.75
CA LEU A 28 -2.76 -10.29 0.00
C LEU A 28 -2.59 -9.10 0.94
N SER A 29 -1.46 -8.40 0.79
CA SER A 29 -1.21 -7.11 1.43
C SER A 29 -1.15 -6.02 0.37
N VAL A 30 -2.10 -5.08 0.41
CA VAL A 30 -2.10 -3.93 -0.51
C VAL A 30 -1.43 -2.72 0.13
N SER A 31 -0.42 -2.17 -0.54
CA SER A 31 0.12 -0.84 -0.25
C SER A 31 -0.63 0.19 -1.09
N PHE A 32 -1.66 0.80 -0.51
CA PHE A 32 -2.42 1.86 -1.13
C PHE A 32 -1.61 3.16 -1.13
N GLY A 33 -1.30 3.69 -2.31
CA GLY A 33 -0.50 4.91 -2.47
C GLY A 33 -1.33 6.19 -2.54
N ALA A 34 -2.66 6.09 -2.43
CA ALA A 34 -3.62 7.19 -2.60
C ALA A 34 -3.50 7.94 -3.94
N GLY A 35 -3.04 7.24 -4.98
CA GLY A 35 -3.03 7.71 -6.36
C GLY A 35 -3.94 6.88 -7.27
N VAL A 36 -3.93 7.22 -8.56
CA VAL A 36 -4.76 6.57 -9.59
C VAL A 36 -4.46 5.07 -9.66
N ASP A 37 -3.20 4.66 -9.78
CA ASP A 37 -2.84 3.24 -10.00
C ASP A 37 -3.21 2.34 -8.83
N SER A 38 -2.99 2.80 -7.59
CA SER A 38 -3.39 2.03 -6.41
C SER A 38 -4.90 1.96 -6.23
N THR A 39 -5.62 2.98 -6.71
CA THR A 39 -7.09 2.99 -6.71
C THR A 39 -7.64 2.02 -7.77
N ALA A 40 -7.11 2.10 -8.99
CA ALA A 40 -7.45 1.18 -10.07
C ALA A 40 -7.15 -0.28 -9.70
N MET A 41 -6.04 -0.54 -8.99
CA MET A 41 -5.72 -1.87 -8.47
C MET A 41 -6.78 -2.39 -7.49
N LEU A 42 -7.30 -1.56 -6.57
CA LEU A 42 -8.36 -1.98 -5.65
C LEU A 42 -9.67 -2.28 -6.40
N VAL A 43 -10.02 -1.47 -7.40
CA VAL A 43 -11.20 -1.72 -8.27
C VAL A 43 -11.04 -3.03 -9.04
N ALA A 44 -9.87 -3.27 -9.63
CA ALA A 44 -9.57 -4.50 -10.37
C ALA A 44 -9.66 -5.75 -9.48
N LEU A 45 -9.17 -5.66 -8.24
CA LEU A 45 -9.32 -6.73 -7.26
C LEU A 45 -10.78 -6.95 -6.88
N HIS A 46 -11.59 -5.88 -6.77
CA HIS A 46 -13.00 -5.98 -6.43
C HIS A 46 -13.79 -6.67 -7.54
N GLU A 47 -13.61 -6.26 -8.80
CA GLU A 47 -14.23 -6.94 -9.95
C GLU A 47 -13.81 -8.41 -10.08
N ALA A 48 -12.58 -8.73 -9.69
CA ALA A 48 -12.08 -10.10 -9.69
C ALA A 48 -12.49 -10.90 -8.44
N ASP A 49 -13.26 -10.35 -7.50
CA ASP A 49 -13.61 -10.97 -6.22
C ASP A 49 -12.38 -11.45 -5.41
N LEU A 50 -11.35 -10.60 -5.37
CA LEU A 50 -10.08 -10.85 -4.68
C LEU A 50 -9.90 -9.86 -3.53
N LYS A 51 -10.50 -10.17 -2.39
CA LYS A 51 -10.43 -9.33 -1.19
C LYS A 51 -9.00 -9.32 -0.59
N PRO A 52 -8.37 -8.15 -0.40
CA PRO A 52 -7.12 -8.05 0.35
C PRO A 52 -7.30 -8.44 1.81
N ASP A 53 -6.32 -9.12 2.40
CA ASP A 53 -6.31 -9.41 3.84
C ASP A 53 -5.96 -8.17 4.66
N VAL A 54 -5.13 -7.28 4.11
CA VAL A 54 -4.74 -6.02 4.75
C VAL A 54 -4.46 -4.95 3.70
N ILE A 55 -4.86 -3.71 4.02
CA ILE A 55 -4.61 -2.54 3.19
C ILE A 55 -3.90 -1.50 4.06
N THR A 56 -2.78 -0.98 3.59
CA THR A 56 -1.94 0.00 4.31
C THR A 56 -1.72 1.24 3.45
N PHE A 57 -1.61 2.40 4.09
CA PHE A 57 -1.17 3.66 3.50
C PHE A 57 -0.04 4.23 4.35
N ALA A 58 1.06 4.64 3.71
CA ALA A 58 2.16 5.26 4.44
C ALA A 58 1.99 6.78 4.46
N ASP A 59 1.65 7.31 5.64
CA ASP A 59 1.59 8.75 5.86
C ASP A 59 2.99 9.25 6.27
N THR A 60 3.54 10.11 5.44
CA THR A 60 4.88 10.68 5.63
C THR A 60 4.89 11.90 6.57
N GLY A 61 3.71 12.34 7.02
CA GLY A 61 3.49 13.60 7.75
C GLY A 61 3.47 14.83 6.84
N GLY A 62 3.77 14.67 5.55
CA GLY A 62 3.78 15.73 4.54
C GLY A 62 2.79 15.49 3.39
N GLU A 63 1.79 14.64 3.59
CA GLU A 63 0.77 14.37 2.58
C GLU A 63 -0.13 15.59 2.38
N LYS A 64 -0.63 15.77 1.15
CA LYS A 64 -1.57 16.85 0.87
C LYS A 64 -2.93 16.57 1.52
N PRO A 65 -3.70 17.60 1.92
CA PRO A 65 -5.06 17.41 2.43
C PRO A 65 -5.95 16.58 1.51
N GLU A 66 -5.84 16.77 0.19
CA GLU A 66 -6.62 16.02 -0.80
C GLU A 66 -6.25 14.53 -0.83
N THR A 67 -4.99 14.19 -0.56
CA THR A 67 -4.54 12.79 -0.44
C THR A 67 -5.21 12.12 0.75
N LEU A 68 -5.26 12.82 1.89
CA LEU A 68 -5.90 12.29 3.11
C LEU A 68 -7.41 12.15 2.93
N ASN A 69 -8.06 13.16 2.32
CA ASN A 69 -9.48 13.09 1.96
C ASN A 69 -9.78 11.91 1.02
N HIS A 70 -8.89 11.63 0.06
CA HIS A 70 -9.02 10.46 -0.82
C HIS A 70 -8.88 9.13 -0.06
N VAL A 71 -7.97 9.04 0.91
CA VAL A 71 -7.85 7.86 1.78
C VAL A 71 -9.15 7.64 2.57
N GLU A 72 -9.75 8.69 3.12
CA GLU A 72 -11.03 8.62 3.83
C GLU A 72 -12.19 8.21 2.91
N ALA A 73 -12.28 8.81 1.73
CA ALA A 73 -13.27 8.46 0.72
C ALA A 73 -13.15 6.98 0.31
N MET A 74 -11.91 6.50 0.09
CA MET A 74 -11.68 5.10 -0.24
C MET A 74 -12.00 4.16 0.93
N CYS A 75 -11.81 4.58 2.18
CA CYS A 75 -12.31 3.81 3.33
C CYS A 75 -13.83 3.64 3.30
N ALA A 76 -14.59 4.65 2.89
CA ALA A 76 -16.05 4.53 2.73
C ALA A 76 -16.42 3.52 1.63
N VAL A 77 -15.72 3.57 0.48
CA VAL A 77 -15.90 2.61 -0.62
C VAL A 77 -15.59 1.18 -0.16
N LEU A 78 -14.44 0.96 0.49
CA LEU A 78 -14.02 -0.36 0.97
C LEU A 78 -15.02 -0.94 1.99
N LYS A 79 -15.55 -0.11 2.89
CA LYS A 79 -16.61 -0.54 3.82
C LYS A 79 -17.87 -0.97 3.07
N SER A 80 -18.26 -0.24 2.02
CA SER A 80 -19.43 -0.60 1.21
C SER A 80 -19.27 -1.95 0.49
N TRP A 81 -18.03 -2.34 0.17
CA TRP A 81 -17.68 -3.65 -0.38
C TRP A 81 -17.53 -4.75 0.69
N GLY A 82 -17.66 -4.43 1.98
CA GLY A 82 -17.40 -5.35 3.08
C GLY A 82 -15.91 -5.70 3.24
N TRP A 83 -15.01 -4.83 2.78
CA TRP A 83 -13.56 -5.02 2.81
C TRP A 83 -12.91 -4.33 4.03
N PRO A 84 -11.69 -4.75 4.45
CA PRO A 84 -10.95 -4.02 5.47
C PRO A 84 -10.66 -2.59 5.01
N THR A 85 -10.66 -1.66 5.96
CA THR A 85 -10.27 -0.27 5.71
C THR A 85 -8.76 -0.11 5.63
N ILE A 86 -8.32 1.05 5.15
CA ILE A 86 -6.91 1.40 5.03
C ILE A 86 -6.33 1.66 6.42
N ASN A 87 -5.20 1.00 6.74
CA ASN A 87 -4.43 1.24 7.95
C ASN A 87 -3.35 2.29 7.67
N VAL A 88 -3.39 3.42 8.39
CA VAL A 88 -2.40 4.49 8.23
C VAL A 88 -1.14 4.14 9.03
N CYS A 89 -0.02 3.94 8.32
CA CYS A 89 1.28 3.63 8.90
C CYS A 89 2.19 4.86 8.86
N ARG A 90 2.74 5.27 10.01
CA ARG A 90 3.64 6.43 10.12
C ARG A 90 5.00 6.01 10.66
N LYS A 91 6.06 6.62 10.15
CA LYS A 91 7.38 6.53 10.79
C LYS A 91 7.38 7.44 12.01
N SER A 92 7.74 6.90 13.18
CA SER A 92 8.00 7.68 14.39
C SER A 92 9.51 7.76 14.61
N PRO A 93 10.17 8.90 14.38
CA PRO A 93 11.59 9.09 14.70
C PRO A 93 11.86 9.02 16.21
N LEU A 94 13.13 8.86 16.61
CA LEU A 94 13.52 8.99 18.02
C LEU A 94 13.31 10.44 18.47
N ALA A 95 12.99 10.67 19.74
CA ALA A 95 12.84 12.02 20.29
C ALA A 95 14.10 12.89 20.05
N SER A 96 15.28 12.28 20.09
CA SER A 96 16.57 12.95 19.83
C SER A 96 16.86 13.28 18.36
N THR A 97 15.99 12.88 17.42
CA THR A 97 16.24 13.04 15.98
C THR A 97 16.05 14.49 15.49
N GLY A 98 15.28 15.32 16.21
CA GLY A 98 15.08 16.73 15.87
C GLY A 98 14.09 17.00 14.72
N TYR A 99 13.37 15.98 14.24
CA TYR A 99 12.25 16.12 13.30
C TYR A 99 11.26 14.96 13.46
N HIS A 100 10.03 15.16 12.99
CA HIS A 100 8.94 14.18 13.15
C HIS A 100 8.43 13.59 11.83
N ASP A 101 8.60 14.31 10.71
CA ASP A 101 8.06 13.95 9.41
C ASP A 101 9.11 14.09 8.29
N LEU A 102 8.69 13.78 7.07
CA LEU A 102 9.53 13.87 5.87
C LEU A 102 10.02 15.31 5.61
N TYR A 103 9.16 16.31 5.76
CA TYR A 103 9.54 17.70 5.50
C TYR A 103 10.57 18.19 6.53
N GLY A 104 10.33 17.96 7.82
CA GLY A 104 11.27 18.28 8.90
C GLY A 104 12.62 17.58 8.70
N ASN A 105 12.62 16.33 8.24
CA ASN A 105 13.84 15.63 7.85
C ASN A 105 14.58 16.31 6.70
N CYS A 106 13.86 16.78 5.68
CA CYS A 106 14.44 17.52 4.57
C CYS A 106 15.00 18.89 5.02
N PHE A 107 14.25 19.64 5.82
CA PHE A 107 14.67 20.94 6.34
C PHE A 107 15.89 20.83 7.27
N ALA A 108 15.85 19.91 8.24
CA ALA A 108 16.94 19.72 9.20
C ALA A 108 18.27 19.32 8.53
N ASN A 109 18.19 18.59 7.42
CA ASN A 109 19.37 18.16 6.65
C ASN A 109 19.63 19.04 5.42
N GLN A 110 18.90 20.14 5.23
CA GLN A 110 19.00 21.05 4.08
C GLN A 110 19.02 20.30 2.73
N THR A 111 18.13 19.33 2.57
CA THR A 111 18.12 18.41 1.44
C THR A 111 16.72 18.17 0.89
N LEU A 112 16.65 17.63 -0.33
CA LEU A 112 15.41 17.15 -0.92
C LEU A 112 15.21 15.66 -0.60
N PRO A 113 13.99 15.12 -0.78
CA PRO A 113 13.79 13.68 -0.71
C PRO A 113 14.79 12.95 -1.61
N SER A 114 15.43 11.90 -1.10
CA SER A 114 16.52 11.20 -1.79
C SER A 114 16.19 10.76 -3.23
N LEU A 115 14.88 10.59 -3.51
CA LEU A 115 14.37 10.24 -4.83
C LEU A 115 14.68 11.31 -5.90
N ALA A 116 14.74 12.58 -5.51
CA ALA A 116 15.17 13.68 -6.39
C ALA A 116 16.61 13.48 -6.89
N PHE A 117 17.43 12.72 -6.15
CA PHE A 117 18.81 12.37 -6.49
C PHE A 117 18.94 10.94 -7.02
N GLY A 118 17.85 10.28 -7.42
CA GLY A 118 17.86 8.90 -7.92
C GLY A 118 18.02 7.81 -6.86
N MET A 119 18.01 8.16 -5.57
CA MET A 119 18.18 7.23 -4.45
C MET A 119 16.84 6.83 -3.82
N LYS A 120 16.78 5.66 -3.16
CA LYS A 120 15.54 5.09 -2.61
C LYS A 120 15.40 5.19 -1.09
N SER A 121 16.42 5.66 -0.38
CA SER A 121 16.49 5.64 1.09
C SER A 121 15.33 6.39 1.75
N CYS A 122 14.91 7.53 1.18
CA CYS A 122 13.78 8.31 1.67
C CYS A 122 12.46 7.52 1.60
N SER A 123 12.13 6.94 0.45
CA SER A 123 10.91 6.14 0.28
C SER A 123 10.94 4.88 1.13
N ILE A 124 12.11 4.27 1.32
CA ILE A 124 12.26 3.12 2.23
C ILE A 124 11.96 3.56 3.67
N LYS A 125 12.60 4.62 4.16
CA LYS A 125 12.46 5.14 5.53
C LYS A 125 11.03 5.55 5.87
N TRP A 126 10.38 6.29 4.97
CA TRP A 126 9.10 6.94 5.24
C TRP A 126 7.88 6.17 4.73
N LYS A 127 8.05 5.23 3.79
CA LYS A 127 6.94 4.48 3.20
C LYS A 127 7.03 2.99 3.38
N GLN A 128 8.15 2.37 3.03
CA GLN A 128 8.27 0.92 3.09
C GLN A 128 8.37 0.42 4.54
N ILE A 129 9.30 0.98 5.31
CA ILE A 129 9.57 0.55 6.69
C ILE A 129 8.30 0.64 7.56
N PRO A 130 7.56 1.76 7.64
CA PRO A 130 6.39 1.82 8.51
C PRO A 130 5.31 0.78 8.19
N GLN A 131 5.09 0.49 6.91
CA GLN A 131 4.13 -0.54 6.49
C GLN A 131 4.64 -1.96 6.80
N ASP A 132 5.93 -2.22 6.61
CA ASP A 132 6.53 -3.51 6.95
C ASP A 132 6.54 -3.72 8.47
N GLN A 133 6.78 -2.67 9.26
CA GLN A 133 6.72 -2.66 10.72
C GLN A 133 5.29 -2.91 11.22
N PHE A 134 4.28 -2.27 10.61
CA PHE A 134 2.88 -2.54 10.92
C PHE A 134 2.51 -4.00 10.69
N LEU A 135 2.96 -4.59 9.58
CA LEU A 135 2.65 -5.98 9.27
C LEU A 135 3.43 -6.96 10.17
N LYS A 136 4.75 -6.80 10.25
CA LYS A 136 5.67 -7.77 10.90
C LYS A 136 5.85 -7.55 12.40
N GLY A 137 5.43 -6.41 12.92
CA GLY A 137 5.75 -5.97 14.28
C GLY A 137 7.19 -5.51 14.43
N VAL A 138 7.46 -4.83 15.55
CA VAL A 138 8.79 -4.37 15.95
C VAL A 138 8.91 -4.48 17.46
N THR A 139 10.03 -5.02 17.93
CA THR A 139 10.26 -5.28 19.36
C THR A 139 10.70 -4.05 20.14
N SER A 140 11.24 -3.03 19.48
CA SER A 140 11.83 -1.86 20.15
C SER A 140 11.71 -0.57 19.33
N GLY A 141 11.97 0.56 20.01
CA GLY A 141 11.94 1.89 19.42
C GLY A 141 10.53 2.49 19.32
N PRO A 142 10.40 3.69 18.73
CA PRO A 142 9.16 4.46 18.77
C PRO A 142 7.98 3.86 17.97
N ASN A 143 8.26 2.90 17.10
CA ASN A 143 7.26 2.15 16.33
C ASN A 143 7.03 0.74 16.91
N ALA A 144 7.50 0.47 18.13
CA ALA A 144 7.33 -0.84 18.77
C ALA A 144 5.84 -1.21 18.83
N GLY A 145 5.55 -2.45 18.45
CA GLY A 145 4.19 -2.95 18.35
C GLY A 145 4.18 -4.42 17.94
N PRO A 146 3.13 -5.16 18.33
CA PRO A 146 3.00 -6.57 17.96
C PRO A 146 2.84 -6.73 16.44
N PRO A 147 3.17 -7.90 15.88
CA PRO A 147 2.84 -8.22 14.50
C PRO A 147 1.33 -8.18 14.26
N HIS A 148 0.93 -7.78 13.06
CA HIS A 148 -0.45 -7.89 12.62
C HIS A 148 -0.87 -9.38 12.58
N PRO A 149 -2.12 -9.75 12.91
CA PRO A 149 -2.57 -11.14 12.90
C PRO A 149 -2.31 -11.90 11.59
N LEU A 150 -2.38 -11.20 10.45
CA LEU A 150 -2.05 -11.76 9.14
C LEU A 150 -0.61 -12.30 9.08
N TRP A 151 0.36 -11.60 9.67
CA TRP A 151 1.76 -12.02 9.69
C TRP A 151 1.95 -13.25 10.57
N ALA A 152 1.33 -13.26 11.76
CA ALA A 152 1.37 -14.41 12.65
C ALA A 152 0.76 -15.66 11.99
N ARG A 153 -0.40 -15.50 11.32
CA ARG A 153 -1.04 -16.58 10.55
C ARG A 153 -0.13 -17.11 9.45
N ALA A 154 0.44 -16.20 8.64
CA ALA A 154 1.32 -16.57 7.54
C ALA A 154 2.54 -17.36 8.02
N LEU A 155 3.17 -16.92 9.11
CA LEU A 155 4.29 -17.63 9.73
C LEU A 155 3.89 -19.02 10.24
N ALA A 156 2.78 -19.12 10.97
CA ALA A 156 2.30 -20.38 11.52
C ALA A 156 1.97 -21.41 10.43
N ALA A 157 1.44 -20.95 9.29
CA ALA A 157 1.09 -21.79 8.14
C ALA A 157 2.24 -22.01 7.15
N GLY A 158 3.39 -21.34 7.31
CA GLY A 158 4.47 -21.35 6.32
C GLY A 158 4.10 -20.70 4.98
N GLU A 159 3.10 -19.82 4.97
CA GLU A 159 2.59 -19.16 3.77
C GLU A 159 3.32 -17.84 3.49
N ARG A 160 3.39 -17.45 2.21
CA ARG A 160 3.94 -16.15 1.80
C ARG A 160 2.83 -15.13 1.59
N ILE A 161 3.02 -13.94 2.15
CA ILE A 161 2.19 -12.77 1.86
C ILE A 161 2.69 -12.14 0.55
N VAL A 162 1.78 -11.97 -0.41
CA VAL A 162 2.02 -11.25 -1.65
C VAL A 162 1.68 -9.79 -1.42
N LYS A 163 2.70 -8.92 -1.55
CA LYS A 163 2.54 -7.47 -1.44
C LYS A 163 2.20 -6.88 -2.80
N LEU A 164 1.06 -6.22 -2.89
CA LEU A 164 0.55 -5.56 -4.09
C LEU A 164 0.81 -4.05 -3.99
N ILE A 165 1.35 -3.47 -5.07
CA ILE A 165 1.70 -2.05 -5.18
C ILE A 165 1.18 -1.57 -6.54
N GLY A 166 0.45 -0.45 -6.55
CA GLY A 166 -0.02 0.17 -7.79
C GLY A 166 1.14 0.74 -8.60
N TYR A 167 1.23 0.34 -9.86
CA TYR A 167 2.15 0.87 -10.86
C TYR A 167 1.38 1.13 -12.15
N ASP A 168 1.76 2.19 -12.86
CA ASP A 168 1.29 2.41 -14.21
C ASP A 168 1.89 1.35 -15.16
N CYS A 169 1.15 0.95 -16.20
CA CYS A 169 1.66 0.04 -17.22
C CYS A 169 2.50 0.75 -18.29
N GLY A 170 2.79 2.04 -18.11
CA GLY A 170 3.64 2.83 -18.99
C GLY A 170 5.12 2.46 -18.95
N ARG A 171 5.86 2.97 -19.95
CA ARG A 171 7.28 2.66 -20.17
C ARG A 171 8.17 2.93 -18.94
N ALA A 172 7.84 3.96 -18.14
CA ALA A 172 8.63 4.32 -16.97
C ALA A 172 8.59 3.23 -15.89
N ASP A 173 7.40 2.72 -15.59
CA ASP A 173 7.14 1.76 -14.53
C ASP A 173 7.40 0.31 -14.97
N LEU A 174 7.24 -0.01 -16.26
CA LEU A 174 7.71 -1.28 -16.82
C LEU A 174 9.22 -1.50 -16.62
N ARG A 175 10.04 -0.43 -16.55
CA ARG A 175 11.46 -0.59 -16.19
C ARG A 175 11.65 -1.02 -14.74
N ARG A 176 10.73 -0.64 -13.85
CA ARG A 176 10.76 -0.99 -12.43
C ARG A 176 10.31 -2.43 -12.20
N SER A 177 9.41 -2.96 -13.04
CA SER A 177 8.93 -4.34 -12.95
C SER A 177 9.91 -5.38 -13.52
N LYS A 178 10.70 -5.04 -14.56
CA LYS A 178 11.64 -5.96 -15.22
C LYS A 178 12.70 -6.59 -14.32
N ASN A 179 13.06 -5.93 -13.21
CA ASN A 179 14.08 -6.39 -12.27
C ASN A 179 13.49 -7.02 -11.00
N LEU A 180 12.16 -7.21 -10.94
CA LEU A 180 11.55 -7.91 -9.82
C LEU A 180 11.82 -9.41 -9.96
N LYS A 181 12.32 -10.03 -8.89
CA LYS A 181 12.46 -11.49 -8.84
C LYS A 181 11.07 -12.11 -8.97
N THR A 182 10.90 -13.06 -9.88
CA THR A 182 9.68 -13.85 -9.99
C THR A 182 9.46 -14.61 -8.68
N ALA A 183 8.21 -14.62 -8.20
CA ALA A 183 7.81 -15.19 -6.91
C ALA A 183 7.94 -16.72 -6.87
#